data_AF-W5W9H8-F1
#
_entry.id   AF-W5W9H8-F1
#
_cell.length_a   1.000
_cell.length_b   1.000
_cell.length_c   1.000
_cell.angle_alpha   90.00
_cell.angle_beta   90.00
_cell.angle_gamma   90.00
#
_symmetry.space_group_name_H-M   'P 1'
#
loop_
_entity.id
_entity.type
_entity.pdbx_description
1 polymer ?
#
loop_
_entity_poly.entity_id
_entity_poly.type
_entity_poly.pdbx_seq_one_letter_code
_entity_poly.pdbx_strand_id
1 'polypeptide(L)'
;MTVEISQDPWSTLDELLGVEVVDTPDLGIGPLAFYGRCSTEDNQDPETSHGWQVGNARKFVEPLGGTVAAEFFDVGQSRSVPWERREAASRLLAALKNANRGWSAVVVGEGTRCWFGNQFSLIAPRFAAYGVDLWVPELGGKFDARNPSHKMLMSVLGGMSESERQHVQARVRAAMDAQVVNEGRHQGCRAPYGYVVVDGGPHPNPRKAAEGYRLRVLVIEHETSVVVRRIFAEYLDGRVA
;
A
#
# COMPACT_ATOMS: atom_id res chain seq x y z
N MET A 1 58.22 -14.74 30.56
CA MET A 1 57.86 -13.46 29.93
C MET A 1 56.83 -13.75 28.86
N THR A 2 55.56 -13.58 29.19
CA THR A 2 54.45 -13.60 28.23
C THR A 2 54.37 -12.22 27.61
N VAL A 3 54.55 -12.13 26.29
CA VAL A 3 54.36 -10.89 25.54
C VAL A 3 52.85 -10.69 25.40
N GLU A 4 52.31 -9.68 26.08
CA GLU A 4 50.95 -9.22 25.83
C GLU A 4 50.93 -8.55 24.45
N ILE A 5 50.24 -9.17 23.50
CA ILE A 5 49.99 -8.60 22.19
C ILE A 5 48.73 -7.74 22.34
N SER A 6 48.87 -6.42 22.28
CA SER A 6 47.77 -5.46 22.24
C SER A 6 46.82 -5.84 21.10
N GLN A 7 45.54 -6.07 21.42
CA GLN A 7 44.50 -6.40 20.43
C GLN A 7 44.08 -5.20 19.58
N ASP A 8 44.49 -4.00 19.98
CA ASP A 8 44.28 -2.78 19.22
C ASP A 8 45.61 -2.32 18.60
N PRO A 9 45.76 -2.40 17.26
CA PRO A 9 46.97 -1.96 16.57
C PRO A 9 47.18 -0.45 16.57
N TRP A 10 46.24 0.35 17.08
CA TRP A 10 46.30 1.82 17.09
C TRP A 10 46.45 2.44 18.48
N SER A 11 46.34 1.65 19.55
CA SER A 11 46.37 2.13 20.95
C SER A 11 47.60 2.96 21.29
N THR A 12 48.77 2.59 20.76
CA THR A 12 50.02 3.33 20.97
C THR A 12 50.02 4.71 20.31
N LEU A 13 49.29 4.87 19.20
CA LEU A 13 49.19 6.13 18.48
C LEU A 13 48.18 7.06 19.17
N ASP A 14 47.09 6.51 19.69
CA ASP A 14 46.05 7.26 20.41
C ASP A 14 46.58 7.85 21.72
N GLU A 15 47.40 7.09 22.48
CA GLU A 15 48.11 7.59 23.66
C GLU A 15 49.06 8.74 23.32
N LEU A 16 49.78 8.63 22.20
CA LEU A 16 50.79 9.61 21.80
C LEU A 16 50.16 10.92 21.29
N LEU A 17 48.94 10.85 20.74
CA LEU A 17 48.18 12.00 20.25
C LEU A 17 47.20 12.58 21.28
N GLY A 18 47.06 11.96 22.46
CA GLY A 18 46.11 12.38 23.48
C GLY A 18 44.65 12.26 23.01
N VAL A 19 44.38 11.33 22.09
CA VAL A 19 43.04 11.10 21.56
C VAL A 19 42.33 10.15 22.51
N GLU A 20 41.51 10.70 23.41
CA GLU A 20 40.54 9.88 24.12
C GLU A 20 39.47 9.43 23.12
N VAL A 21 39.40 8.12 22.85
CA VAL A 21 38.24 7.53 22.17
C VAL A 21 37.06 7.79 23.09
N VAL A 22 36.25 8.79 22.73
CA VAL A 22 34.97 9.03 23.39
C VAL A 22 34.13 7.79 23.12
N ASP A 23 33.96 6.95 24.13
CA ASP A 23 32.89 5.96 24.15
C ASP A 23 31.60 6.73 23.90
N THR A 24 31.10 6.70 22.67
CA THR A 24 29.75 7.15 22.39
C THR A 24 28.88 6.28 23.29
N PRO A 25 28.10 6.85 24.23
CA PRO A 25 27.16 6.06 24.98
C PRO A 25 26.34 5.30 23.95
N ASP A 26 26.05 4.03 24.20
CA ASP A 26 25.14 3.20 23.41
C ASP A 26 23.74 3.83 23.48
N LEU A 27 23.61 4.98 22.82
CA LEU A 27 22.41 5.76 22.64
C LEU A 27 21.65 4.93 21.61
N GLY A 28 20.82 4.04 22.12
CA GLY A 28 19.88 3.27 21.31
C GLY A 28 19.06 4.19 20.40
N ILE A 29 18.17 3.60 19.60
CA ILE A 29 17.49 4.31 18.50
C ILE A 29 16.84 5.63 18.94
N GLY A 30 16.45 5.76 20.22
CA GLY A 30 15.93 6.98 20.79
C GLY A 30 14.45 7.15 20.46
N PRO A 31 13.92 8.38 20.47
CA PRO A 31 12.50 8.61 20.21
C PRO A 31 12.14 8.42 18.73
N LEU A 32 11.12 7.60 18.48
CA LEU A 32 10.56 7.30 17.16
C LEU A 32 9.11 7.78 17.04
N ALA A 33 8.70 8.10 15.83
CA ALA A 33 7.29 8.15 15.46
C ALA A 33 6.80 6.77 14.99
N PHE A 34 5.61 6.36 15.40
CA PHE A 34 4.93 5.19 14.90
C PHE A 34 4.02 5.55 13.73
N TYR A 35 4.02 4.72 12.68
CA TYR A 35 3.01 4.76 11.63
C TYR A 35 2.30 3.43 11.46
N GLY A 36 0.97 3.46 11.43
CA GLY A 36 0.13 2.29 11.15
C GLY A 36 -1.13 2.64 10.37
N ARG A 37 -1.84 1.61 9.93
CA ARG A 37 -3.10 1.77 9.16
C ARG A 37 -4.05 0.61 9.39
N CYS A 38 -5.36 0.88 9.40
CA CYS A 38 -6.41 -0.11 9.18
C CYS A 38 -7.33 0.29 8.00
N SER A 39 -7.69 -0.67 7.15
CA SER A 39 -8.65 -0.46 6.06
C SER A 39 -10.08 -0.62 6.55
N THR A 40 -11.04 0.09 5.96
CA THR A 40 -12.47 -0.22 6.15
C THR A 40 -12.83 -1.59 5.59
N GLU A 41 -12.11 -2.04 4.54
CA GLU A 41 -12.30 -3.35 3.91
C GLU A 41 -11.91 -4.53 4.81
N ASP A 42 -11.07 -4.31 5.83
CA ASP A 42 -10.56 -5.40 6.68
C ASP A 42 -11.59 -5.86 7.72
N ASN A 43 -12.73 -5.16 7.86
CA ASN A 43 -13.77 -5.40 8.89
C ASN A 43 -13.19 -5.57 10.32
N GLN A 44 -12.05 -4.93 10.61
CA GLN A 44 -11.39 -4.97 11.90
C GLN A 44 -11.82 -3.78 12.75
N ASP A 45 -11.93 -4.01 14.06
CA ASP A 45 -12.07 -2.94 15.04
C ASP A 45 -10.80 -2.03 15.01
N PRO A 46 -10.95 -0.72 14.74
CA PRO A 46 -9.81 0.18 14.61
C PRO A 46 -8.94 0.29 15.87
N GLU A 47 -9.55 0.28 17.07
CA GLU A 47 -8.80 0.40 18.32
C GLU A 47 -7.95 -0.85 18.57
N THR A 48 -8.52 -2.03 18.33
CA THR A 48 -7.81 -3.30 18.44
C THR A 48 -6.66 -3.39 17.43
N SER A 49 -6.90 -2.99 16.17
CA SER A 49 -5.88 -2.98 15.12
C SER A 49 -4.75 -1.99 15.44
N HIS A 50 -5.09 -0.81 15.94
CA HIS A 50 -4.13 0.19 16.40
C HIS A 50 -3.26 -0.35 17.54
N GLY A 51 -3.89 -0.87 18.61
CA GLY A 51 -3.19 -1.40 19.77
C GLY A 51 -2.24 -2.55 19.42
N TRP A 52 -2.66 -3.44 18.52
CA TRP A 52 -1.81 -4.54 18.05
C TRP A 52 -0.60 -4.03 17.25
N GLN A 53 -0.79 -3.10 16.30
CA GLN A 53 0.31 -2.56 15.49
C GLN A 53 1.29 -1.74 16.32
N VAL A 54 0.80 -0.88 17.23
CA VAL A 54 1.64 -0.13 18.17
C VAL A 54 2.40 -1.07 19.09
N GLY A 55 1.73 -2.08 19.64
CA GLY A 55 2.34 -3.08 20.50
C GLY A 55 3.45 -3.86 19.80
N ASN A 56 3.25 -4.25 18.54
CA ASN A 56 4.27 -4.91 17.73
C ASN A 56 5.47 -3.99 17.45
N ALA A 57 5.21 -2.74 17.07
CA ALA A 57 6.25 -1.74 16.83
C ALA A 57 7.08 -1.46 18.09
N ARG A 58 6.43 -1.33 19.25
CA ARG A 58 7.11 -1.14 20.55
C ARG A 58 8.01 -2.32 20.89
N LYS A 59 7.48 -3.55 20.83
CA LYS A 59 8.27 -4.78 21.06
C LYS A 59 9.48 -4.91 20.14
N PHE A 60 9.39 -4.34 18.93
CA PHE A 60 10.48 -4.36 17.96
C PHE A 60 11.57 -3.32 18.27
N VAL A 61 11.21 -2.11 18.71
CA VAL A 61 12.18 -1.02 18.92
C VAL A 61 12.70 -0.94 20.36
N GLU A 62 11.95 -1.38 21.36
CA GLU A 62 12.33 -1.34 22.78
C GLU A 62 13.65 -2.08 23.06
N PRO A 63 13.91 -3.30 22.54
CA PRO A 63 15.19 -3.99 22.73
C PRO A 63 16.40 -3.26 22.14
N LEU A 64 16.15 -2.31 21.24
CA LEU A 64 17.16 -1.51 20.56
C LEU A 64 17.28 -0.10 21.18
N GLY A 65 16.66 0.12 22.36
CA GLY A 65 16.65 1.42 23.06
C GLY A 65 15.77 2.47 22.38
N GLY A 66 14.79 2.05 21.58
CA GLY A 66 13.80 2.93 20.96
C GLY A 66 12.56 3.16 21.83
N THR A 67 11.98 4.36 21.76
CA THR A 67 10.71 4.69 22.41
C THR A 67 9.74 5.36 21.45
N VAL A 68 8.47 4.98 21.45
CA VAL A 68 7.47 5.62 20.57
C VAL A 68 7.03 6.95 21.20
N ALA A 69 7.46 8.07 20.63
CA ALA A 69 7.20 9.44 21.10
C ALA A 69 6.02 10.11 20.40
N ALA A 70 5.64 9.63 19.21
CA ALA A 70 4.50 10.14 18.45
C ALA A 70 3.80 9.00 17.70
N GLU A 71 2.48 9.06 17.55
CA GLU A 71 1.69 8.03 16.86
C GLU A 71 0.88 8.64 15.71
N PHE A 72 0.98 8.01 14.54
CA PHE A 72 0.25 8.38 13.33
C PHE A 72 -0.49 7.15 12.81
N PHE A 73 -1.81 7.15 12.91
CA PHE A 73 -2.62 6.01 12.50
C PHE A 73 -3.73 6.41 11.52
N ASP A 74 -3.76 5.76 10.36
CA ASP A 74 -4.79 5.96 9.35
C ASP A 74 -5.93 4.95 9.52
N VAL A 75 -7.16 5.45 9.75
CA VAL A 75 -8.37 4.63 9.85
C VAL A 75 -9.19 4.74 8.57
N GLY A 76 -9.59 3.61 8.01
CA GLY A 76 -10.51 3.56 6.86
C GLY A 76 -9.90 4.00 5.52
N GLN A 77 -8.61 4.27 5.47
CA GLN A 77 -7.90 4.66 4.25
C GLN A 77 -7.36 3.42 3.54
N SER A 78 -7.52 3.30 2.22
CA SER A 78 -6.95 2.19 1.45
C SER A 78 -5.43 2.33 1.25
N ARG A 79 -4.68 1.22 1.24
CA ARG A 79 -3.22 1.25 0.97
C ARG A 79 -2.88 1.74 -0.43
N SER A 80 -3.81 1.62 -1.39
CA SER A 80 -3.58 2.16 -2.74
C SER A 80 -3.56 3.68 -2.78
N VAL A 81 -4.14 4.35 -1.78
CA VAL A 81 -4.10 5.81 -1.66
C VAL A 81 -2.65 6.22 -1.32
N PRO A 82 -2.04 7.16 -2.06
CA PRO A 82 -0.71 7.70 -1.73
C PRO A 82 -0.67 8.31 -0.33
N TRP A 83 0.50 8.26 0.33
CA TRP A 83 0.68 8.76 1.70
C TRP A 83 0.28 10.23 1.85
N GLU A 84 0.47 11.05 0.82
CA GLU A 84 0.09 12.47 0.82
C GLU A 84 -1.42 12.70 0.93
N ARG A 85 -2.23 11.71 0.56
CA ARG A 85 -3.69 11.77 0.59
C ARG A 85 -4.29 11.02 1.78
N ARG A 86 -3.47 10.40 2.63
CA ARG A 86 -3.92 9.80 3.89
C ARG A 86 -3.76 10.82 5.01
N GLU A 87 -4.71 10.87 5.92
CA GLU A 87 -4.77 11.91 6.93
C GLU A 87 -3.57 11.86 7.90
N ALA A 88 -3.29 10.71 8.50
CA ALA A 88 -2.18 10.57 9.43
C ALA A 88 -0.83 10.51 8.72
N ALA A 89 -0.73 9.84 7.56
CA ALA A 89 0.53 9.79 6.81
C ALA A 89 0.94 11.17 6.28
N SER A 90 -0.02 11.99 5.80
CA SER A 90 0.28 13.36 5.36
C SER A 90 0.73 14.25 6.52
N ARG A 91 0.14 14.09 7.72
CA ARG A 91 0.61 14.75 8.95
C ARG A 91 2.03 14.30 9.34
N LEU A 92 2.34 13.02 9.22
CA LEU A 92 3.70 12.50 9.44
C LEU A 92 4.70 13.12 8.45
N LEU A 93 4.36 13.14 7.15
CA LEU A 93 5.20 13.76 6.12
C LEU A 93 5.38 15.27 6.33
N ALA A 94 4.36 15.96 6.84
CA ALA A 94 4.46 17.36 7.21
C ALA A 94 5.37 17.56 8.44
N ALA A 95 5.29 16.67 9.43
CA ALA A 95 6.11 16.70 10.64
C ALA A 95 7.61 16.49 10.36
N LEU A 96 7.98 15.84 9.26
CA LEU A 96 9.38 15.72 8.82
C LEU A 96 10.07 17.07 8.63
N LYS A 97 9.32 18.10 8.26
CA LYS A 97 9.85 19.47 8.04
C LYS A 97 10.21 20.17 9.35
N ASN A 98 9.70 19.70 10.49
CA ASN A 98 10.00 20.29 11.79
C ASN A 98 11.28 19.67 12.36
N ALA A 99 12.31 20.49 12.59
CA ALA A 99 13.56 20.08 13.21
C ALA A 99 13.39 19.71 14.69
N ASN A 100 12.41 20.31 15.38
CA ASN A 100 12.10 20.08 16.80
C ASN A 100 10.93 19.12 16.99
N ARG A 101 10.77 18.15 16.09
CA ARG A 101 9.67 17.16 16.09
C ARG A 101 9.68 16.18 17.27
N GLY A 102 10.80 16.10 18.00
CA GLY A 102 10.94 15.24 19.19
C GLY A 102 11.22 13.76 18.88
N TRP A 103 11.47 13.40 17.62
CA TRP A 103 11.83 12.04 17.19
C TRP A 103 12.78 12.07 15.99
N SER A 104 13.68 11.08 15.91
CA SER A 104 14.72 10.96 14.88
C SER A 104 14.44 9.85 13.87
N ALA A 105 13.51 8.95 14.18
CA ALA A 105 13.21 7.79 13.36
C ALA A 105 11.70 7.50 13.29
N VAL A 106 11.29 6.66 12.34
CA VAL A 106 9.92 6.20 12.15
C VAL A 106 9.91 4.67 12.17
N VAL A 107 9.03 4.07 12.97
CA VAL A 107 8.73 2.64 12.93
C VAL A 107 7.35 2.42 12.31
N VAL A 108 7.26 1.50 11.35
CA VAL A 108 5.97 1.08 10.79
C VAL A 108 5.43 -0.14 11.54
N GLY A 109 4.12 -0.21 11.74
CA GLY A 109 3.49 -1.35 12.40
C GLY A 109 3.56 -2.65 11.58
N GLU A 110 3.17 -2.55 10.31
CA GLU A 110 3.23 -3.66 9.34
C GLU A 110 3.48 -3.07 7.93
N GLY A 111 4.59 -3.44 7.30
CA GLY A 111 4.98 -2.99 5.98
C GLY A 111 3.95 -3.30 4.90
N THR A 112 3.31 -4.47 4.94
CA THR A 112 2.24 -4.89 3.99
C THR A 112 1.01 -3.98 4.06
N ARG A 113 0.78 -3.33 5.20
CA ARG A 113 -0.32 -2.38 5.42
C ARG A 113 0.08 -0.97 5.02
N CYS A 114 1.34 -0.61 5.17
CA CYS A 114 1.85 0.75 4.94
C CYS A 114 2.06 1.06 3.45
N TRP A 115 2.46 0.06 2.67
CA TRP A 115 2.91 0.23 1.29
C TRP A 115 2.01 -0.48 0.27
N PHE A 116 1.96 0.07 -0.94
CA PHE A 116 1.30 -0.53 -2.10
C PHE A 116 2.08 -0.16 -3.37
N GLY A 117 2.37 -1.14 -4.22
CA GLY A 117 3.12 -0.94 -5.46
C GLY A 117 4.46 -0.23 -5.21
N ASN A 118 4.72 0.84 -5.98
CA ASN A 118 5.96 1.61 -5.91
C ASN A 118 6.00 2.69 -4.81
N GLN A 119 4.98 2.81 -3.96
CA GLN A 119 4.88 3.90 -2.97
C GLN A 119 6.09 3.99 -2.04
N PHE A 120 6.63 2.84 -1.62
CA PHE A 120 7.80 2.82 -0.74
C PHE A 120 9.00 3.55 -1.36
N SER A 121 9.30 3.26 -2.63
CA SER A 121 10.41 3.89 -3.36
C SER A 121 10.24 5.40 -3.56
N LEU A 122 9.00 5.90 -3.52
CA LEU A 122 8.70 7.33 -3.61
C LEU A 122 8.83 8.05 -2.27
N ILE A 123 8.54 7.34 -1.17
CA ILE A 123 8.49 7.92 0.18
C ILE A 123 9.81 7.76 0.94
N ALA A 124 10.49 6.63 0.83
CA ALA A 124 11.75 6.36 1.53
C ALA A 124 12.84 7.44 1.30
N PRO A 125 13.04 7.98 0.07
CA PRO A 125 14.00 9.06 -0.15
C PRO A 125 13.65 10.35 0.60
N ARG A 126 12.37 10.61 0.88
CA ARG A 126 11.96 11.78 1.65
C ARG A 126 12.40 11.66 3.10
N PHE A 127 12.20 10.50 3.72
CA PHE A 127 12.69 10.25 5.08
C PHE A 127 14.21 10.45 5.17
N ALA A 128 14.96 9.87 4.22
CA ALA A 128 16.41 10.05 4.14
C ALA A 128 16.82 11.53 3.97
N ALA A 129 16.09 12.30 3.16
CA ALA A 129 16.37 13.72 2.95
C ALA A 129 16.19 14.58 4.22
N TYR A 130 15.32 14.18 5.15
CA TYR A 130 15.12 14.84 6.45
C TYR A 130 15.94 14.21 7.59
N GLY A 131 16.87 13.29 7.27
CA GLY A 131 17.68 12.58 8.26
C GLY A 131 16.85 11.72 9.20
N VAL A 132 15.72 11.18 8.70
CA VAL A 132 14.84 10.30 9.48
C VAL A 132 15.07 8.86 9.06
N ASP A 133 15.41 8.02 10.04
CA ASP A 133 15.58 6.59 9.82
C ASP A 133 14.24 5.87 9.78
N LEU A 134 14.12 4.88 8.89
CA LEU A 134 12.90 4.10 8.73
C LEU A 134 13.12 2.67 9.22
N TRP A 135 12.33 2.23 10.18
CA TRP A 135 12.37 0.92 10.82
C TRP A 135 11.18 0.09 10.36
N VAL A 136 11.47 -1.07 9.79
CA VAL A 136 10.46 -1.95 9.19
C VAL A 136 10.59 -3.33 9.84
N PRO A 137 9.58 -3.80 10.59
CA PRO A 137 9.63 -5.10 11.27
C PRO A 137 9.95 -6.26 10.33
N GLU A 138 9.42 -6.23 9.09
CA GLU A 138 9.66 -7.28 8.09
C GLU A 138 11.12 -7.33 7.59
N LEU A 139 11.88 -6.24 7.71
CA LEU A 139 13.32 -6.22 7.44
C LEU A 139 14.15 -6.70 8.64
N GLY A 140 13.53 -6.82 9.81
CA GLY A 140 14.25 -7.08 11.06
C GLY A 140 15.16 -5.92 11.50
N GLY A 141 15.04 -4.73 10.90
CA GLY A 141 15.86 -3.59 11.26
C GLY A 141 15.57 -2.30 10.49
N LYS A 142 16.55 -1.39 10.57
CA LYS A 142 16.57 -0.14 9.82
C LYS A 142 16.69 -0.41 8.32
N PHE A 143 15.85 0.26 7.53
CA PHE A 143 15.93 0.24 6.08
C PHE A 143 17.25 0.90 5.62
N ASP A 144 17.88 0.25 4.64
CA ASP A 144 19.11 0.73 4.02
C ASP A 144 18.93 0.72 2.50
N ALA A 145 18.99 1.92 1.91
CA ALA A 145 18.88 2.10 0.47
C ALA A 145 20.11 1.59 -0.30
N ARG A 146 21.24 1.32 0.37
CA ARG A 146 22.41 0.72 -0.26
C ARG A 146 22.35 -0.80 -0.28
N ASN A 147 21.52 -1.40 0.58
CA ASN A 147 21.32 -2.84 0.66
C ASN A 147 20.34 -3.32 -0.44
N PRO A 148 20.79 -4.13 -1.42
CA PRO A 148 19.92 -4.65 -2.48
C PRO A 148 18.79 -5.53 -1.95
N SER A 149 19.02 -6.30 -0.88
CA SER A 149 18.02 -7.19 -0.28
C SER A 149 16.88 -6.40 0.33
N HIS A 150 17.18 -5.27 0.98
CA HIS A 150 16.15 -4.37 1.51
C HIS A 150 15.29 -3.79 0.38
N LYS A 151 15.92 -3.33 -0.72
CA LYS A 151 15.18 -2.86 -1.91
C LYS A 151 14.28 -3.95 -2.50
N MET A 152 14.80 -5.17 -2.64
CA MET A 152 14.04 -6.30 -3.18
C MET A 152 12.85 -6.64 -2.29
N LEU A 153 13.06 -6.77 -0.97
CA LEU A 153 11.96 -7.08 -0.05
C LEU A 153 10.88 -6.00 -0.08
N MET A 154 11.27 -4.73 -0.08
CA MET A 154 10.30 -3.63 -0.14
C MET A 154 9.53 -3.60 -1.47
N SER A 155 10.19 -3.96 -2.58
CA SER A 155 9.51 -4.15 -3.87
C SER A 155 8.52 -5.32 -3.85
N VAL A 156 8.86 -6.43 -3.17
CA VAL A 156 8.00 -7.60 -3.04
C VAL A 156 6.79 -7.30 -2.14
N LEU A 157 6.99 -6.65 -0.99
CA LEU A 157 5.89 -6.25 -0.09
C LEU A 157 4.88 -5.33 -0.77
N GLY A 158 5.37 -4.38 -1.58
CA GLY A 158 4.54 -3.50 -2.40
C GLY A 158 3.84 -4.24 -3.54
N GLY A 159 4.54 -5.15 -4.23
CA GLY A 159 4.07 -5.86 -5.42
C GLY A 159 3.11 -7.03 -5.14
N MET A 160 3.32 -7.81 -4.07
CA MET A 160 2.41 -8.90 -3.67
C MET A 160 1.01 -8.38 -3.36
N SER A 161 0.95 -7.19 -2.76
CA SER A 161 -0.29 -6.48 -2.44
C SER A 161 -1.08 -6.05 -3.68
N GLU A 162 -0.40 -5.82 -4.80
CA GLU A 162 -0.96 -5.39 -6.08
C GLU A 162 -1.38 -6.59 -6.93
N SER A 163 -0.56 -7.63 -7.01
CA SER A 163 -0.83 -8.82 -7.83
C SER A 163 -2.06 -9.58 -7.36
N GLU A 164 -2.31 -9.68 -6.05
CA GLU A 164 -3.52 -10.32 -5.52
C GLU A 164 -4.79 -9.58 -5.95
N ARG A 165 -4.79 -8.24 -5.88
CA ARG A 165 -5.91 -7.41 -6.32
C ARG A 165 -6.10 -7.48 -7.83
N GLN A 166 -5.02 -7.44 -8.61
CA GLN A 166 -5.07 -7.61 -10.06
C GLN A 166 -5.63 -8.99 -10.44
N HIS A 167 -5.24 -10.06 -9.74
CA HIS A 167 -5.78 -11.42 -9.98
C HIS A 167 -7.26 -11.52 -9.63
N VAL A 168 -7.72 -10.88 -8.55
CA VAL A 168 -9.16 -10.82 -8.24
C VAL A 168 -9.92 -10.04 -9.32
N GLN A 169 -9.44 -8.85 -9.70
CA GLN A 169 -10.07 -8.04 -10.75
C GLN A 169 -10.11 -8.75 -12.10
N ALA A 170 -9.01 -9.40 -12.48
CA ALA A 170 -8.91 -10.16 -13.73
C ALA A 170 -9.89 -11.35 -13.73
N ARG A 171 -9.98 -12.10 -12.62
CA ARG A 171 -10.94 -13.20 -12.48
C ARG A 171 -12.38 -12.71 -12.52
N VAL A 172 -12.69 -11.60 -11.85
CA VAL A 172 -14.03 -11.00 -11.86
C VAL A 172 -14.40 -10.56 -13.28
N ARG A 173 -13.50 -9.87 -13.99
CA ARG A 173 -13.73 -9.45 -15.37
C ARG A 173 -13.91 -10.65 -16.31
N ALA A 174 -13.03 -11.65 -16.24
CA ALA A 174 -13.15 -12.86 -17.04
C ALA A 174 -14.47 -13.61 -16.77
N ALA A 175 -14.91 -13.67 -15.50
CA ALA A 175 -16.20 -14.27 -15.14
C ALA A 175 -17.39 -13.44 -15.67
N MET A 176 -17.29 -12.11 -15.65
CA MET A 176 -18.30 -11.22 -16.23
C MET A 176 -18.39 -11.38 -17.75
N ASP A 177 -17.24 -11.40 -18.44
CA ASP A 177 -17.15 -11.57 -19.89
C ASP A 177 -17.73 -12.93 -20.31
N ALA A 178 -17.37 -14.00 -19.60
CA ALA A 178 -17.93 -15.34 -19.85
C ALA A 178 -19.46 -15.37 -19.67
N GLN A 179 -20.00 -14.67 -18.67
CA GLN A 179 -21.46 -14.56 -18.48
C GLN A 179 -22.13 -13.75 -19.61
N VAL A 180 -21.48 -12.70 -20.12
CA VAL A 180 -22.00 -11.92 -21.26
C VAL A 180 -22.02 -12.80 -22.51
N VAL A 181 -20.91 -13.47 -22.82
CA VAL A 181 -20.74 -14.26 -24.05
C VAL A 181 -21.61 -15.51 -24.04
N ASN A 182 -21.60 -16.28 -22.94
CA ASN A 182 -22.27 -17.59 -22.90
C ASN A 182 -23.76 -17.48 -22.55
N GLU A 183 -24.16 -16.46 -21.81
CA GLU A 183 -25.51 -16.35 -21.26
C GLU A 183 -26.25 -15.07 -21.68
N GLY A 184 -25.62 -14.21 -22.49
CA GLY A 184 -26.22 -12.96 -22.99
C GLY A 184 -26.53 -11.93 -21.90
N ARG A 185 -25.93 -12.06 -20.71
CA ARG A 185 -26.27 -11.20 -19.56
C ARG A 185 -25.84 -9.76 -19.80
N HIS A 186 -26.71 -8.81 -19.41
CA HIS A 186 -26.35 -7.40 -19.25
C HIS A 186 -25.88 -7.12 -17.82
N GLN A 187 -24.56 -6.93 -17.65
CA GLN A 187 -23.91 -6.82 -16.33
C GLN A 187 -24.14 -5.49 -15.61
N GLY A 188 -24.91 -4.56 -16.19
CA GLY A 188 -25.27 -3.28 -15.58
C GLY A 188 -24.97 -2.09 -16.48
N CYS A 189 -24.96 -0.89 -15.91
CA CYS A 189 -24.89 0.39 -16.63
C CYS A 189 -26.11 0.66 -17.54
N ARG A 190 -26.16 1.90 -18.07
CA ARG A 190 -27.17 2.33 -19.03
C ARG A 190 -27.06 1.51 -20.32
N ALA A 191 -28.20 1.15 -20.91
CA ALA A 191 -28.24 0.47 -22.20
C ALA A 191 -27.49 1.31 -23.26
N PRO A 192 -26.64 0.70 -24.10
CA PRO A 192 -26.07 1.38 -25.26
C PRO A 192 -27.16 1.88 -26.20
N TYR A 193 -26.93 3.00 -26.88
CA TYR A 193 -27.89 3.52 -27.87
C TYR A 193 -28.13 2.49 -28.99
N GLY A 194 -29.38 2.28 -29.37
CA GLY A 194 -29.79 1.17 -30.25
C GLY A 194 -30.26 -0.09 -29.52
N TYR A 195 -30.18 -0.12 -28.18
CA TYR A 195 -30.59 -1.25 -27.34
C TYR A 195 -31.44 -0.80 -26.15
N VAL A 196 -32.30 -1.71 -25.69
CA VAL A 196 -33.03 -1.59 -24.42
C VAL A 196 -32.75 -2.81 -23.54
N VAL A 197 -32.79 -2.60 -22.22
CA VAL A 197 -32.68 -3.70 -21.25
C VAL A 197 -34.06 -4.28 -21.02
N VAL A 198 -34.19 -5.60 -21.18
CA VAL A 198 -35.44 -6.32 -20.92
C VAL A 198 -35.21 -7.44 -19.90
N ASP A 199 -36.31 -7.90 -19.30
CA ASP A 199 -36.33 -9.06 -18.42
C ASP A 199 -36.09 -10.34 -19.24
N GLY A 200 -34.97 -11.00 -18.98
CA GLY A 200 -34.57 -12.28 -19.59
C GLY A 200 -35.06 -13.50 -18.83
N GLY A 201 -35.87 -13.34 -17.78
CA GLY A 201 -36.40 -14.44 -16.97
C GLY A 201 -35.75 -14.58 -15.59
N PRO A 202 -35.90 -15.75 -14.94
CA PRO A 202 -35.28 -16.04 -13.64
C PRO A 202 -33.75 -15.87 -13.70
N HIS A 203 -33.15 -15.26 -12.68
CA HIS A 203 -31.69 -15.11 -12.64
C HIS A 203 -31.03 -16.50 -12.54
N PRO A 204 -30.00 -16.84 -13.34
CA PRO A 204 -29.36 -18.15 -13.29
C PRO A 204 -28.58 -18.44 -12.00
N ASN A 205 -28.49 -17.46 -11.08
CA ASN A 205 -27.88 -17.63 -9.77
C ASN A 205 -29.03 -17.77 -8.76
N PRO A 206 -29.22 -18.95 -8.14
CA PRO A 206 -30.37 -19.22 -7.27
C PRO A 206 -30.49 -18.23 -6.10
N ARG A 207 -29.37 -17.79 -5.52
CA ARG A 207 -29.39 -16.80 -4.42
C ARG A 207 -29.95 -15.46 -4.89
N LYS A 208 -29.47 -14.97 -6.04
CA LYS A 208 -29.95 -13.71 -6.61
C LYS A 208 -31.41 -13.81 -7.04
N ALA A 209 -31.83 -14.94 -7.59
CA ALA A 209 -33.23 -15.20 -7.91
C ALA A 209 -34.12 -15.17 -6.65
N ALA A 210 -33.67 -15.77 -5.54
CA ALA A 210 -34.37 -15.75 -4.26
C ALA A 210 -34.48 -14.33 -3.66
N GLU A 211 -33.47 -13.47 -3.90
CA GLU A 211 -33.48 -12.05 -3.55
C GLU A 211 -34.34 -11.18 -4.49
N GLY A 212 -35.02 -11.79 -5.47
CA GLY A 212 -35.91 -11.11 -6.42
C GLY A 212 -35.22 -10.50 -7.64
N TYR A 213 -33.90 -10.67 -7.79
CA TYR A 213 -33.21 -10.22 -9.00
C TYR A 213 -33.61 -11.07 -10.20
N ARG A 214 -33.77 -10.40 -11.34
CA ARG A 214 -34.06 -11.04 -12.63
C ARG A 214 -32.88 -10.95 -13.58
N LEU A 215 -32.83 -11.88 -14.53
CA LEU A 215 -31.84 -11.81 -15.60
C LEU A 215 -32.14 -10.58 -16.45
N ARG A 216 -31.12 -9.77 -16.74
CA ARG A 216 -31.23 -8.63 -17.64
C ARG A 216 -30.50 -8.96 -18.92
N VAL A 217 -31.14 -8.70 -20.06
CA VAL A 217 -30.56 -8.91 -21.39
C VAL A 217 -30.76 -7.66 -22.24
N LEU A 218 -29.87 -7.45 -23.21
CA LEU A 218 -30.02 -6.37 -24.19
C LEU A 218 -30.75 -6.90 -25.41
N VAL A 219 -31.79 -6.17 -25.84
CA VAL A 219 -32.45 -6.39 -27.12
C VAL A 219 -32.36 -5.13 -27.96
N ILE A 220 -32.35 -5.32 -29.28
CA ILE A 220 -32.29 -4.22 -30.24
C ILE A 220 -33.59 -3.41 -30.13
N GLU A 221 -33.46 -2.11 -29.94
CA GLU A 221 -34.60 -1.19 -29.96
C GLU A 221 -34.82 -0.74 -31.41
N HIS A 222 -35.98 -1.09 -31.97
CA HIS A 222 -36.22 -0.91 -33.40
C HIS A 222 -36.06 0.56 -33.85
N GLU A 223 -36.64 1.52 -33.11
CA GLU A 223 -36.63 2.94 -33.47
C GLU A 223 -35.21 3.53 -33.51
N THR A 224 -34.39 3.27 -32.49
CA THR A 224 -33.03 3.82 -32.40
C THR A 224 -32.02 3.00 -33.21
N SER A 225 -32.28 1.71 -33.44
CA SER A 225 -31.39 0.84 -34.22
C SER A 225 -31.27 1.24 -35.69
N VAL A 226 -32.32 1.84 -36.27
CA VAL A 226 -32.28 2.35 -37.65
C VAL A 226 -31.24 3.47 -37.78
N VAL A 227 -31.14 4.34 -36.78
CA VAL A 227 -30.15 5.42 -36.74
C VAL A 227 -28.73 4.84 -36.66
N VAL A 228 -28.51 3.85 -35.78
CA VAL A 228 -27.21 3.17 -35.64
C VAL A 228 -26.80 2.51 -36.95
N ARG A 229 -27.71 1.77 -37.61
CA ARG A 229 -27.45 1.16 -38.92
C ARG A 229 -27.08 2.18 -39.99
N ARG A 230 -27.78 3.32 -40.03
CA ARG A 230 -27.47 4.41 -40.95
C ARG A 230 -26.08 4.99 -40.71
N ILE A 231 -25.69 5.24 -39.45
CA ILE A 231 -24.36 5.75 -39.11
C ILE A 231 -23.27 4.82 -39.65
N PHE A 232 -23.39 3.50 -39.43
CA PHE A 232 -22.42 2.53 -39.94
C PHE A 232 -22.42 2.44 -41.48
N ALA A 233 -23.58 2.55 -42.12
CA ALA A 233 -23.66 2.55 -43.59
C ALA A 233 -22.95 3.77 -44.19
N GLU A 234 -23.19 4.96 -43.65
CA GLU A 234 -22.54 6.19 -44.10
C GLU A 234 -21.02 6.16 -43.84
N TYR A 235 -20.57 5.56 -42.73
CA TYR A 235 -19.15 5.36 -42.45
C TYR A 235 -18.49 4.42 -43.46
N LEU A 236 -19.12 3.27 -43.76
CA LEU A 236 -18.62 2.32 -44.76
C LEU A 236 -18.59 2.92 -46.17
N ASP A 237 -19.52 3.81 -46.49
CA ASP A 237 -19.56 4.56 -47.75
C ASP A 237 -18.59 5.75 -47.77
N GLY A 238 -17.81 5.98 -46.71
CA GLY A 238 -16.81 7.06 -46.62
C GLY A 238 -17.41 8.46 -46.46
N ARG A 239 -18.67 8.57 -46.03
CA ARG A 239 -19.41 9.84 -45.91
C ARG A 239 -19.33 10.46 -44.52
N VAL A 240 -18.79 9.73 -43.55
CA VAL A 240 -18.54 10.19 -42.18
C VAL A 240 -17.04 10.14 -41.94
N ALA A 241 -16.41 11.32 -41.86
CA ALA A 241 -15.02 11.51 -41.43
C ALA A 241 -14.96 11.78 -39.93
#